data_AF-A0A875S2N6-F1
#
_entry.id   AF-A0A875S2N6-F1
#
_cell.length_a   1.000
_cell.length_b   1.000
_cell.length_c   1.000
_cell.angle_alpha   90.00
_cell.angle_beta   90.00
_cell.angle_gamma   90.00
#
_symmetry.space_group_name_H-M   'P 1'
#
loop_
_entity.id
_entity.type
_entity.pdbx_description
1 polymer ?
#
loop_
_entity_poly.entity_id
_entity_poly.type
_entity_poly.pdbx_seq_one_letter_code
_entity_poly.pdbx_strand_id
1 'polypeptide(L)'
;MIRRNKRQMDRQIQDLSKLENKTKSLIKGAVKKGDMKSAKMYAREYRNVGKTVKRMSISRATLDSIGMKLGEQQQLIKIKGSMQKSTAIMKDMNTLVKLPQMSRTVQQLSRELTKSGVIDEMVDDMIDENSYEEEDEDEEKEIDQILDQVLSEQESKSPINSLPEAQKVEREEAEEPEEPVEDEILENMRERLSALE
;
A
#
# COMPACT_ATOMS: atom_id res chain seq x y z
N MET A 1 0.58 -30.96 7.05
CA MET A 1 -0.22 -29.82 7.54
C MET A 1 0.44 -28.48 7.18
N ILE A 2 1.57 -28.12 7.80
CA ILE A 2 2.23 -26.81 7.68
C ILE A 2 2.49 -26.38 6.21
N ARG A 3 3.08 -27.26 5.38
CA ARG A 3 3.36 -26.95 3.96
C ARG A 3 2.11 -26.63 3.13
N ARG A 4 0.97 -27.26 3.44
CA ARG A 4 -0.30 -27.03 2.72
C ARG A 4 -0.86 -25.65 3.08
N ASN A 5 -0.87 -25.32 4.37
CA ASN A 5 -1.32 -24.01 4.85
C ASN A 5 -0.43 -22.89 4.31
N LYS A 6 0.89 -23.06 4.29
CA LYS A 6 1.82 -22.11 3.67
C LYS A 6 1.41 -21.76 2.24
N ARG A 7 1.21 -22.78 1.39
CA ARG A 7 0.78 -22.58 0.00
C ARG A 7 -0.57 -21.90 -0.13
N GLN A 8 -1.51 -22.20 0.78
CA GLN A 8 -2.81 -21.56 0.80
C GLN A 8 -2.69 -20.08 1.15
N MET A 9 -1.88 -19.73 2.15
CA MET A 9 -1.59 -18.34 2.51
C MET A 9 -0.88 -17.61 1.39
N ASP A 10 0.13 -18.21 0.76
CA ASP A 10 0.87 -17.60 -0.35
C ASP A 10 -0.10 -17.24 -1.51
N ARG A 11 -1.07 -18.12 -1.82
CA ARG A 11 -2.12 -17.84 -2.82
C ARG A 11 -3.02 -16.69 -2.38
N GLN A 12 -3.46 -16.69 -1.13
CA GLN A 12 -4.34 -15.63 -0.60
C GLN A 12 -3.64 -14.27 -0.57
N ILE A 13 -2.36 -14.23 -0.20
CA ILE A 13 -1.53 -13.02 -0.27
C ILE A 13 -1.46 -12.54 -1.71
N GLN A 14 -1.19 -13.42 -2.68
CA GLN A 14 -1.16 -13.05 -4.09
C GLN A 14 -2.51 -12.50 -4.59
N ASP A 15 -3.62 -13.09 -4.20
CA ASP A 15 -4.95 -12.64 -4.63
C ASP A 15 -5.33 -11.31 -3.98
N LEU A 16 -4.98 -11.11 -2.70
CA LEU A 16 -5.15 -9.83 -2.01
C LEU A 16 -4.26 -8.73 -2.61
N SER A 17 -3.01 -9.01 -2.96
CA SER A 17 -2.13 -8.04 -3.62
C SER A 17 -2.63 -7.66 -5.02
N LYS A 18 -3.26 -8.59 -5.76
CA LYS A 18 -3.94 -8.24 -7.03
C LYS A 18 -5.14 -7.34 -6.78
N LEU A 19 -5.94 -7.62 -5.75
CA LEU A 19 -7.08 -6.80 -5.36
C LEU A 19 -6.62 -5.40 -4.94
N GLU A 20 -5.59 -5.29 -4.12
CA GLU A 20 -4.96 -4.04 -3.70
C GLU A 20 -4.55 -3.17 -4.90
N ASN A 21 -3.84 -3.76 -5.87
CA ASN A 21 -3.44 -3.07 -7.10
C ASN A 21 -4.65 -2.64 -7.95
N LYS A 22 -5.69 -3.47 -8.03
CA LYS A 22 -6.93 -3.14 -8.72
C LYS A 22 -7.62 -1.95 -8.05
N THR A 23 -7.75 -1.96 -6.73
CA THR A 23 -8.35 -0.87 -5.96
C THR A 23 -7.53 0.42 -6.13
N LYS A 24 -6.20 0.33 -6.12
CA LYS A 24 -5.33 1.47 -6.44
C LYS A 24 -5.60 2.05 -7.83
N SER A 25 -5.82 1.22 -8.83
CA SER A 25 -6.19 1.67 -10.17
C SER A 25 -7.58 2.33 -10.21
N LEU A 26 -8.54 1.83 -9.40
CA LEU A 26 -9.87 2.42 -9.28
C LEU A 26 -9.83 3.80 -8.61
N ILE A 27 -9.00 3.98 -7.58
CA ILE A 27 -8.75 5.30 -6.97
C ILE A 27 -8.24 6.28 -8.03
N LYS A 28 -7.21 5.90 -8.78
CA LYS A 28 -6.66 6.73 -9.88
C LYS A 28 -7.73 7.11 -10.91
N GLY A 29 -8.59 6.16 -11.28
CA GLY A 29 -9.68 6.41 -12.23
C GLY A 29 -10.77 7.33 -11.67
N ALA A 30 -11.12 7.21 -10.39
CA ALA A 30 -12.13 8.04 -9.74
C ALA A 30 -11.64 9.49 -9.57
N VAL A 31 -10.39 9.68 -9.14
CA VAL A 31 -9.76 10.99 -9.00
C VAL A 31 -9.72 11.73 -10.34
N LYS A 32 -9.32 11.06 -11.44
CA LYS A 32 -9.32 11.66 -12.79
C LYS A 32 -10.69 12.11 -13.28
N LYS A 33 -11.76 11.44 -12.83
CA LYS A 33 -13.14 11.78 -13.17
C LYS A 33 -13.73 12.88 -12.28
N GLY A 34 -12.99 13.33 -11.26
CA GLY A 34 -13.48 14.27 -10.25
C GLY A 34 -14.48 13.67 -9.25
N ASP A 35 -14.66 12.34 -9.22
CA ASP A 35 -15.56 11.68 -8.28
C ASP A 35 -14.85 11.37 -6.97
N MET A 36 -14.80 12.39 -6.10
CA MET A 36 -14.10 12.30 -4.82
C MET A 36 -14.82 11.40 -3.80
N LYS A 37 -16.14 11.21 -3.94
CA LYS A 37 -16.92 10.31 -3.07
C LYS A 37 -16.54 8.86 -3.33
N SER A 38 -16.48 8.45 -4.59
CA SER A 38 -16.00 7.12 -4.96
C SER A 38 -14.52 6.93 -4.64
N ALA A 39 -13.68 7.96 -4.84
CA ALA A 39 -12.26 7.90 -4.48
C ALA A 39 -12.05 7.62 -2.99
N LYS A 40 -12.75 8.33 -2.08
CA LYS A 40 -12.69 8.08 -0.63
C LYS A 40 -13.18 6.67 -0.27
N MET A 41 -14.22 6.16 -0.93
CA MET A 41 -14.70 4.79 -0.72
C MET A 41 -13.64 3.74 -1.12
N TYR A 42 -13.04 3.90 -2.30
CA TYR A 42 -11.97 2.99 -2.75
C TYR A 42 -10.70 3.10 -1.90
N ALA A 43 -10.39 4.28 -1.36
CA ALA A 43 -9.27 4.48 -0.45
C ALA A 43 -9.45 3.72 0.88
N ARG A 44 -10.67 3.72 1.46
CA ARG A 44 -10.98 2.86 2.62
C ARG A 44 -10.77 1.38 2.32
N GLU A 45 -11.26 0.92 1.18
CA GLU A 45 -11.09 -0.48 0.79
C GLU A 45 -9.60 -0.82 0.57
N TYR A 46 -8.84 0.07 -0.07
CA TYR A 46 -7.40 -0.10 -0.27
C TYR A 46 -6.65 -0.25 1.06
N ARG A 47 -6.96 0.60 2.05
CA ARG A 47 -6.43 0.52 3.41
C ARG A 47 -6.76 -0.82 4.07
N ASN A 48 -8.03 -1.25 4.02
CA ASN A 48 -8.48 -2.51 4.62
C ASN A 48 -7.81 -3.74 3.99
N VAL A 49 -7.68 -3.74 2.66
CA VAL A 49 -6.95 -4.78 1.92
C VAL A 49 -5.47 -4.77 2.31
N GLY A 50 -4.83 -3.59 2.39
CA GLY A 50 -3.44 -3.43 2.82
C GLY A 50 -3.19 -3.97 4.23
N LYS A 51 -4.06 -3.62 5.20
CA LYS A 51 -4.01 -4.18 6.57
C LYS A 51 -4.13 -5.71 6.55
N THR A 52 -5.01 -6.25 5.72
CA THR A 52 -5.19 -7.70 5.56
C THR A 52 -3.96 -8.38 4.94
N VAL A 53 -3.34 -7.78 3.92
CA VAL A 53 -2.08 -8.27 3.33
C VAL A 53 -0.95 -8.28 4.35
N LYS A 54 -0.79 -7.20 5.13
CA LYS A 54 0.20 -7.10 6.22
C LYS A 54 -0.01 -8.20 7.25
N ARG A 55 -1.24 -8.38 7.73
CA ARG A 55 -1.62 -9.43 8.69
C ARG A 55 -1.34 -10.83 8.17
N MET A 56 -1.70 -11.12 6.91
CA MET A 56 -1.42 -12.41 6.26
C MET A 56 0.09 -12.65 6.08
N SER A 57 0.86 -11.62 5.77
CA SER A 57 2.32 -11.71 5.61
C SER A 57 3.03 -11.99 6.93
N ILE A 58 2.66 -11.30 8.01
CA ILE A 58 3.15 -11.57 9.36
C ILE A 58 2.84 -13.02 9.74
N SER A 59 1.61 -13.45 9.49
CA SER A 59 1.18 -14.80 9.82
C SER A 59 1.90 -15.87 8.99
N ARG A 60 2.24 -15.58 7.73
CA ARG A 60 3.04 -16.48 6.91
C ARG A 60 4.43 -16.65 7.52
N ALA A 61 5.04 -15.55 7.96
CA ALA A 61 6.34 -15.57 8.63
C ALA A 61 6.30 -16.32 9.97
N THR A 62 5.24 -16.15 10.78
CA THR A 62 5.10 -16.90 12.04
C THR A 62 4.89 -18.39 11.80
N LEU A 63 4.14 -18.79 10.77
CA LEU A 63 4.02 -20.21 10.39
C LEU A 63 5.37 -20.81 9.93
N ASP A 64 6.19 -20.05 9.21
CA ASP A 64 7.54 -20.47 8.84
C ASP A 64 8.44 -20.63 10.07
N SER A 65 8.39 -19.68 11.02
CA SER A 65 9.07 -19.76 12.31
C SER A 65 8.71 -21.02 13.08
N ILE A 66 7.42 -21.35 13.21
CA ILE A 66 6.96 -22.59 13.85
C ILE A 66 7.51 -23.81 13.12
N GLY A 67 7.50 -23.81 11.79
CA GLY A 67 8.06 -24.89 10.99
C GLY A 67 9.55 -25.13 11.27
N MET A 68 10.34 -24.06 11.40
CA MET A 68 11.77 -24.13 11.74
C MET A 68 11.98 -24.63 13.16
N LYS A 69 11.29 -24.05 14.15
CA LYS A 69 11.37 -24.46 15.57
C LYS A 69 10.97 -25.92 15.75
N LEU A 70 9.94 -26.40 15.06
CA LEU A 70 9.55 -27.81 15.12
C LEU A 70 10.60 -28.73 14.47
N GLY A 71 11.22 -28.30 13.37
CA GLY A 71 12.33 -29.02 12.75
C GLY A 71 13.57 -29.10 13.64
N GLU A 72 13.87 -28.04 14.38
CA GLU A 72 14.91 -28.01 15.41
C GLU A 72 14.58 -29.00 16.56
N GLN A 73 13.35 -28.96 17.09
CA GLN A 73 12.91 -29.90 18.13
C GLN A 73 13.04 -31.36 17.69
N GLN A 74 12.71 -31.68 16.44
CA GLN A 74 12.91 -33.04 15.89
C GLN A 74 14.38 -33.47 15.88
N GLN A 75 15.31 -32.55 15.61
CA GLN A 75 16.74 -32.83 15.65
C GLN A 75 17.24 -32.99 17.10
N LEU A 76 16.77 -32.13 18.01
CA LEU A 76 17.10 -32.21 19.43
C LEU A 76 16.64 -33.54 20.03
N ILE A 77 15.44 -34.03 19.67
CA ILE A 77 14.96 -35.36 20.09
C ILE A 77 15.89 -36.46 19.60
N LYS A 78 16.39 -36.39 18.36
CA LYS A 78 17.33 -37.40 17.82
C LYS A 78 18.67 -37.41 18.55
N ILE A 79 19.13 -36.25 19.02
CA ILE A 79 20.45 -36.11 19.66
C ILE A 79 20.37 -36.38 21.17
N LYS A 80 19.44 -35.72 21.87
CA LYS A 80 19.32 -35.78 23.33
C LYS A 80 18.35 -36.85 23.81
N GLY A 81 17.50 -37.41 22.94
CA GLY A 81 16.46 -38.37 23.32
C GLY A 81 15.30 -37.78 24.13
N SER A 82 15.40 -36.51 24.54
CA SER A 82 14.38 -35.79 25.31
C SER A 82 13.85 -34.59 24.52
N MET A 83 12.56 -34.34 24.70
CA MET A 83 11.83 -33.25 24.07
C MET A 83 11.78 -32.05 25.01
N GLN A 84 12.03 -30.85 24.48
CA GLN A 84 11.98 -29.63 25.26
C GLN A 84 10.66 -28.90 25.03
N LYS A 85 10.07 -28.40 26.11
CA LYS A 85 8.89 -27.54 26.06
C LYS A 85 9.26 -26.18 25.45
N SER A 86 8.43 -25.66 24.55
CA SER A 86 8.67 -24.38 23.87
C SER A 86 7.49 -23.43 24.03
N THR A 87 7.66 -22.45 24.93
CA THR A 87 6.74 -21.31 25.07
C THR A 87 6.75 -20.40 23.84
N ALA A 88 7.85 -20.37 23.08
CA ALA A 88 7.97 -19.60 21.86
C ALA A 88 7.09 -20.15 20.72
N ILE A 89 6.97 -21.48 20.58
CA ILE A 89 6.03 -22.08 19.61
C ILE A 89 4.59 -21.79 20.03
N MET A 90 4.31 -21.82 21.34
CA MET A 90 3.00 -21.52 21.90
C MET A 90 2.54 -20.09 21.60
N LYS A 91 3.41 -19.07 21.78
CA LYS A 91 3.08 -17.67 21.45
C LYS A 91 2.81 -17.47 19.95
N ASP A 92 3.65 -18.06 19.10
CA ASP A 92 3.46 -17.99 17.63
C ASP A 92 2.14 -18.64 17.19
N MET A 93 1.77 -19.77 17.81
CA MET A 93 0.49 -20.45 17.54
C MET A 93 -0.71 -19.60 17.93
N ASN A 94 -0.67 -18.92 19.08
CA ASN A 94 -1.76 -18.05 19.51
C ASN A 94 -2.02 -16.93 18.48
N THR A 95 -0.94 -16.37 17.93
CA THR A 95 -1.04 -15.33 16.87
C THR A 95 -1.72 -15.88 15.61
N LEU A 96 -1.47 -17.14 15.25
CA LEU A 96 -2.06 -17.79 14.08
C LEU A 96 -3.51 -18.26 14.28
N VAL A 97 -3.95 -18.56 15.51
CA VAL A 97 -5.35 -18.93 15.79
C VAL A 97 -6.30 -17.78 15.50
N LYS A 98 -5.84 -16.53 15.67
CA LYS A 98 -6.60 -15.31 15.35
C LYS A 98 -6.88 -15.13 13.86
N LEU A 99 -6.21 -15.87 12.97
CA LEU A 99 -6.55 -15.88 11.55
C LEU A 99 -7.72 -16.83 11.28
N PRO A 100 -8.87 -16.35 10.78
CA PRO A 100 -10.04 -17.19 10.53
C PRO A 100 -9.76 -18.39 9.62
N GLN A 101 -8.88 -18.19 8.63
CA GLN A 101 -8.57 -19.20 7.62
C GLN A 101 -7.62 -20.30 8.11
N MET A 102 -6.97 -20.09 9.26
CA MET A 102 -6.04 -21.05 9.86
C MET A 102 -6.47 -21.58 11.22
N SER A 103 -7.39 -20.88 11.88
CA SER A 103 -7.86 -21.17 13.25
C SER A 103 -8.09 -22.67 13.49
N ARG A 104 -8.90 -23.33 12.64
CA ARG A 104 -9.21 -24.76 12.78
C ARG A 104 -7.97 -25.66 12.70
N THR A 105 -7.08 -25.40 11.74
CA THR A 105 -5.89 -26.25 11.55
C THR A 105 -4.83 -26.00 12.61
N VAL A 106 -4.68 -24.76 13.06
CA VAL A 106 -3.73 -24.40 14.12
C VAL A 106 -4.21 -24.90 15.46
N GLN A 107 -5.51 -24.87 15.74
CA GLN A 107 -6.10 -25.50 16.94
C GLN A 107 -5.85 -27.01 16.97
N GLN A 108 -6.01 -27.70 15.84
CA GLN A 108 -5.67 -29.12 15.75
C GLN A 108 -4.18 -29.36 16.01
N LEU A 109 -3.31 -28.57 15.37
CA LEU A 109 -1.87 -28.67 15.55
C LEU A 109 -1.46 -28.37 17.01
N SER A 110 -2.08 -27.38 17.64
CA SER A 110 -1.87 -27.03 19.05
C SER A 110 -2.17 -28.24 19.94
N ARG A 111 -3.34 -28.88 19.79
CA ARG A 111 -3.69 -30.10 20.54
C ARG A 111 -2.70 -31.24 20.33
N GLU A 112 -2.23 -31.44 19.09
CA GLU A 112 -1.22 -32.46 18.78
C GLU A 112 0.12 -32.15 19.47
N LEU A 113 0.56 -30.88 19.47
CA LEU A 113 1.80 -30.46 20.13
C LEU A 113 1.70 -30.49 21.67
N THR A 114 0.53 -30.20 22.23
CA THR A 114 0.26 -30.35 23.67
C THR A 114 0.31 -31.82 24.07
N LYS A 115 -0.34 -32.70 23.30
CA LYS A 115 -0.31 -34.14 23.54
C LYS A 115 1.09 -34.72 23.40
N SER A 116 1.90 -34.17 22.48
CA SER A 116 3.30 -34.55 22.36
C SER A 116 4.17 -33.89 23.43
N GLY A 117 3.67 -33.05 24.34
CA GLY A 117 4.48 -32.39 25.36
C GLY A 117 5.49 -31.36 24.82
N VAL A 118 5.31 -30.88 23.59
CA VAL A 118 6.13 -29.81 22.99
C VAL A 118 5.69 -28.45 23.54
N ILE A 119 4.41 -28.29 23.83
CA ILE A 119 3.84 -27.09 24.45
C ILE A 119 3.03 -27.52 25.67
N ASP A 120 2.92 -26.64 26.66
CA ASP A 120 2.09 -26.88 27.84
C ASP A 120 0.59 -26.78 27.51
N GLU A 121 -0.25 -27.35 28.38
CA GLU A 121 -1.70 -27.15 28.29
C GLU A 121 -2.01 -25.66 28.42
N MET A 122 -2.72 -25.12 27.42
CA MET A 122 -3.00 -23.69 27.31
C MET A 122 -3.60 -23.17 28.60
N VAL A 123 -2.85 -22.34 29.33
CA VAL A 123 -3.46 -21.42 30.31
C VAL A 123 -3.97 -20.25 29.49
N ASP A 124 -5.26 -19.98 29.59
CA ASP A 124 -6.05 -19.02 28.81
C ASP A 124 -5.62 -17.54 28.98
N ASP A 125 -4.51 -17.30 29.70
CA ASP A 125 -4.07 -15.98 30.19
C ASP A 125 -3.20 -15.18 29.21
N MET A 126 -3.00 -15.62 27.96
CA MET A 126 -2.37 -14.76 26.93
C MET A 126 -3.40 -13.87 26.24
N ILE A 127 -4.07 -13.06 27.06
CA ILE A 127 -4.97 -11.98 26.62
C ILE A 127 -4.13 -10.78 26.14
N ASP A 128 -4.53 -10.24 25.00
CA ASP A 128 -4.31 -8.87 24.49
C ASP A 128 -2.97 -8.29 24.02
N GLU A 129 -1.81 -8.95 24.07
CA GLU A 129 -0.59 -8.20 23.66
C GLU A 129 -0.49 -7.93 22.13
N ASN A 130 -1.27 -8.63 21.30
CA ASN A 130 -1.30 -8.48 19.83
C ASN A 130 -2.71 -8.16 19.33
N SER A 131 -3.45 -7.32 20.03
CA SER A 131 -4.71 -6.80 19.52
C SER A 131 -4.37 -5.88 18.36
N TYR A 132 -4.46 -6.44 17.15
CA TYR A 132 -4.37 -5.73 15.86
C TYR A 132 -5.52 -4.71 15.67
N GLU A 133 -6.24 -4.41 16.75
CA GLU A 133 -7.05 -3.22 16.96
C GLU A 133 -6.08 -2.08 17.28
N GLU A 134 -5.32 -1.63 16.28
CA GLU A 134 -4.97 -0.21 16.27
C GLU A 134 -6.32 0.51 16.21
N GLU A 135 -6.77 1.06 17.35
CA GLU A 135 -7.88 2.00 17.36
C GLU A 135 -7.54 3.10 16.35
N ASP A 136 -8.28 3.08 15.25
CA ASP A 136 -8.10 3.94 14.10
C ASP A 136 -8.64 5.34 14.41
N GLU A 137 -8.10 6.02 15.43
CA GLU A 137 -8.50 7.39 15.78
C GLU A 137 -8.31 8.37 14.62
N ASP A 138 -7.54 8.00 13.59
CA ASP A 138 -7.19 8.83 12.45
C ASP A 138 -7.50 8.19 11.08
N GLU A 139 -8.54 7.34 10.97
CA GLU A 139 -8.92 6.71 9.69
C GLU A 139 -9.10 7.74 8.56
N GLU A 140 -9.75 8.88 8.84
CA GLU A 140 -9.96 9.93 7.83
C GLU A 140 -8.64 10.55 7.36
N LYS A 141 -7.66 10.76 8.25
CA LYS A 141 -6.35 11.29 7.88
C LYS A 141 -5.57 10.29 7.03
N GLU A 142 -5.62 9.00 7.35
CA GLU A 142 -4.99 7.96 6.51
C GLU A 142 -5.61 7.91 5.11
N ILE A 143 -6.93 8.02 5.02
CA ILE A 143 -7.63 8.05 3.72
C ILE A 143 -7.17 9.24 2.88
N ASP A 144 -7.11 10.43 3.47
CA ASP A 144 -6.70 11.63 2.75
C ASP A 144 -5.22 11.54 2.33
N GLN A 145 -4.34 11.01 3.19
CA GLN A 145 -2.94 10.71 2.83
C GLN A 145 -2.82 9.72 1.65
N ILE A 146 -3.65 8.68 1.62
CA ILE A 146 -3.67 7.71 0.50
C ILE A 146 -4.07 8.40 -0.80
N LEU A 147 -5.05 9.32 -0.75
CA LEU A 147 -5.48 10.07 -1.93
C LEU A 147 -4.36 10.99 -2.44
N ASP A 148 -3.70 11.71 -1.55
CA ASP A 148 -2.56 12.59 -1.87
C ASP A 148 -1.38 11.80 -2.45
N GLN A 149 -1.08 10.63 -1.90
CA GLN A 149 -0.03 9.74 -2.41
C GLN A 149 -0.37 9.24 -3.82
N VAL A 150 -1.65 8.97 -4.11
CA VAL A 150 -2.08 8.53 -5.44
C VAL A 150 -2.06 9.68 -6.46
N LEU A 151 -2.40 10.91 -6.03
CA LEU A 151 -2.33 12.13 -6.82
C LEU A 151 -0.88 12.46 -7.22
N SER A 152 0.04 12.47 -6.24
CA SER A 152 1.47 12.71 -6.50
C SER A 152 2.12 11.63 -7.39
N GLU A 153 1.70 10.37 -7.28
CA GLU A 153 2.14 9.30 -8.19
C GLU A 153 1.58 9.46 -9.63
N GLN A 154 0.54 10.27 -9.84
CA GLN A 154 0.09 10.64 -11.19
C GLN A 154 0.90 11.80 -11.76
N GLU A 155 1.17 12.84 -10.97
CA GLU A 155 1.96 13.99 -11.41
C GLU A 155 3.39 13.60 -11.78
N SER A 156 4.01 12.71 -11.00
CA SER A 156 5.35 12.16 -11.30
C SER A 156 5.40 11.24 -12.54
N LYS A 157 4.26 10.73 -13.02
CA LYS A 157 4.16 9.89 -14.23
C LYS A 157 3.70 10.65 -15.47
N SER A 158 3.34 11.93 -15.34
CA SER A 158 3.19 12.83 -16.48
C SER A 158 4.59 13.27 -16.92
N PRO A 159 5.11 12.82 -18.07
CA PRO A 159 6.32 13.41 -18.62
C PRO A 159 5.99 14.86 -18.95
N ILE A 160 6.75 15.79 -18.36
CA ILE A 160 7.20 17.06 -18.97
C ILE A 160 6.29 17.50 -20.13
N ASN A 161 5.13 18.07 -19.82
CA ASN A 161 4.41 18.90 -20.79
C ASN A 161 3.69 20.06 -20.12
N SER A 162 4.38 20.68 -19.19
CA SER A 162 4.24 22.10 -18.93
C SER A 162 5.64 22.65 -18.72
N LEU A 163 6.15 23.34 -19.75
CA LEU A 163 7.11 24.41 -19.51
C LEU A 163 6.51 25.32 -18.41
N PRO A 164 7.33 25.96 -17.56
CA PRO A 164 6.84 26.99 -16.67
C PRO A 164 6.22 28.09 -17.53
N GLU A 165 4.90 28.17 -17.52
CA GLU A 165 4.18 29.33 -18.00
C GLU A 165 4.64 30.49 -17.12
N ALA A 166 5.37 31.40 -17.76
CA ALA A 166 5.88 32.60 -17.12
C ALA A 166 4.72 33.30 -16.41
N GLN A 167 5.00 33.67 -15.16
CA GLN A 167 4.14 34.39 -14.23
C GLN A 167 3.17 35.35 -14.94
N LYS A 168 1.88 35.01 -14.96
CA LYS A 168 0.81 36.00 -15.04
C LYS A 168 0.55 36.52 -13.63
N VAL A 169 1.08 37.70 -13.33
CA VAL A 169 0.53 38.59 -12.30
C VAL A 169 -0.42 39.54 -13.03
N GLU A 170 -1.66 39.60 -12.56
CA GLU A 170 -2.71 40.50 -13.01
C GLU A 170 -2.26 41.98 -12.98
N ARG A 171 -2.54 42.73 -14.05
CA ARG A 171 -3.13 44.06 -13.91
C ARG A 171 -3.80 44.55 -15.19
N GLU A 172 -4.84 45.33 -14.95
CA GLU A 172 -5.93 45.82 -15.78
C GLU A 172 -5.52 46.70 -16.99
N GLU A 173 -6.49 46.79 -17.90
CA GLU A 173 -6.67 47.72 -19.04
C GLU A 173 -5.72 48.93 -19.16
N ALA A 174 -5.09 49.06 -20.34
CA ALA A 174 -4.96 50.33 -21.07
C ALA A 174 -4.59 50.06 -22.55
N GLU A 175 -5.10 50.94 -23.41
CA GLU A 175 -5.20 50.92 -24.87
C GLU A 175 -3.87 50.83 -25.68
N GLU A 176 -4.01 50.31 -26.92
CA GLU A 176 -3.32 50.58 -28.21
C GLU A 176 -2.07 51.50 -28.27
N PRO A 177 -1.11 51.29 -29.22
CA PRO A 177 -1.42 51.13 -30.64
C PRO A 177 -0.63 50.09 -31.44
N GLU A 178 -1.26 49.69 -32.55
CA GLU A 178 -0.69 48.94 -33.67
C GLU A 178 0.49 49.71 -34.30
N GLU A 179 1.65 49.05 -34.49
CA GLU A 179 2.70 49.60 -35.34
C GLU A 179 2.34 49.37 -36.82
N PRO A 180 2.28 50.42 -37.65
CA PRO A 180 1.96 50.27 -39.07
C PRO A 180 3.21 49.86 -39.87
N VAL A 181 3.00 48.80 -40.65
CA VAL A 181 3.65 48.38 -41.90
C VAL A 181 4.81 49.28 -42.38
N GLU A 182 6.03 48.74 -42.33
CA GLU A 182 7.31 49.33 -42.76
C GLU A 182 7.37 49.80 -44.23
N ASP A 183 6.35 49.53 -45.04
CA ASP A 183 6.41 49.71 -46.50
C ASP A 183 6.07 51.15 -46.96
N GLU A 184 5.17 51.89 -46.30
CA GLU A 184 4.77 53.26 -46.72
C GLU A 184 5.82 54.34 -46.38
N ILE A 185 6.64 54.10 -45.35
CA ILE A 185 7.68 55.04 -44.91
C ILE A 185 8.88 55.01 -45.88
N LEU A 186 9.20 53.82 -46.43
CA LEU A 186 10.25 53.64 -47.41
C LEU A 186 9.91 54.27 -48.77
N GLU A 187 8.64 54.28 -49.17
CA GLU A 187 8.18 54.96 -50.40
C GLU A 187 8.28 56.49 -50.30
N ASN A 188 7.85 57.07 -49.17
CA ASN A 188 7.98 58.52 -48.93
C ASN A 188 9.44 59.01 -48.89
N MET A 189 10.39 58.17 -48.45
CA MET A 189 11.81 58.51 -48.48
C MET A 189 12.41 58.46 -49.89
N ARG A 190 11.88 57.62 -50.79
CA ARG A 190 12.32 57.53 -52.20
C ARG A 190 11.84 58.72 -53.02
N GLU A 191 10.60 59.18 -52.84
CA GLU A 191 10.09 60.37 -53.54
C GLU A 191 10.86 61.65 -53.19
N ARG A 192 11.25 61.81 -51.91
CA ARG A 192 12.02 62.99 -51.46
C ARG A 192 13.44 63.05 -52.03
N LEU A 193 14.05 61.90 -52.33
CA LEU A 193 15.40 61.86 -52.92
C LEU A 193 15.38 62.07 -54.44
N SER A 194 14.28 61.75 -55.13
CA SER A 194 14.12 62.03 -56.56
C SER A 194 13.77 63.47 -56.91
N ALA A 195 13.37 64.30 -55.94
CA ALA A 195 13.01 65.71 -56.14
C ALA A 195 14.20 66.68 -56.00
N LEU A 196 15.44 66.17 -55.96
CA LEU A 196 16.67 66.94 -55.78
C LEU A 196 17.73 66.66 -56.87
N GLU A 197 17.27 66.25 -58.07
CA GLU A 197 17.98 66.38 -59.35
C GLU A 197 17.42 67.55 -60.18
#